data_AF-A0A9D6H142-F1
#
_entry.id   AF-A0A9D6H142-F1
#
_cell.length_a   1.000
_cell.length_b   1.000
_cell.length_c   1.000
_cell.angle_alpha   90.00
_cell.angle_beta   90.00
_cell.angle_gamma   90.00
#
_symmetry.space_group_name_H-M   'P 1'
#
loop_
_entity.id
_entity.type
_entity.pdbx_description
1 polymer ?
#
loop_
_entity_poly.entity_id
_entity_poly.type
_entity_poly.pdbx_seq_one_letter_code
_entity_poly.pdbx_strand_id
1 'polypeptide(L)'
;MEKIIPRWEWRSFGRSFGRAEAQLAAMAPEGVQESDEVYLLSGAGDNVKVRADLMDIKVLREVNTDGLEQWTPVMKAGFPLASAEVAKVFESLQLPVPALSRANYTLDAFIDAFAQPGSAIRRVNVHKRRVRYTVGGCTAELSDVVANGKPTRTIAVESTDAEAVIRAVCELGLGGYTNTSYPRGLAALADDEPERYAVIDAGTNSIKFHIGERELDGRWRTVVDRAELTRLGEGLAQQGVIIDTALERTATAIAGMADEAKRHGVRAIAAVGTAGLRIAANGAAVVAAIQARSGVQIEVISGDEEGRLAYLAAKSGLGLKTGSLVVFDTGGGSSQFTFGHDSVVDDRFSVEVGAVRYTERYKLDGVVSPEVLNEARAAIAADLSRIAGRPVSDKLVAMGGVVTNMTAVAHGLATYDPAVVQGTILYRAEIDRQIELYRSRDADARRSIVGLQPKRAEVILAGACIVRTVMELLGKQSLTVSDRGLRHGVLAERFDA
;
A
#
# COMPACT_ATOMS: atom_id res chain seq x y z
N MET A 1 33.29 4.70 35.20
CA MET A 1 32.14 4.30 34.37
C MET A 1 32.52 4.55 32.93
N GLU A 2 32.52 3.52 32.08
CA GLU A 2 32.61 3.73 30.63
C GLU A 2 31.51 4.69 30.20
N LYS A 3 31.86 5.65 29.34
CA LYS A 3 30.91 6.65 28.84
C LYS A 3 29.85 5.90 28.02
N ILE A 4 28.61 5.85 28.49
CA ILE A 4 27.49 5.29 27.72
C ILE A 4 27.38 6.11 26.44
N ILE A 5 27.67 5.48 25.29
CA ILE A 5 27.52 6.11 23.98
C ILE A 5 26.07 5.87 23.53
N PRO A 6 25.25 6.93 23.38
CA PRO A 6 23.90 6.78 22.86
C PRO A 6 23.93 6.19 21.45
N ARG A 7 22.94 5.36 21.14
CA ARG A 7 22.74 4.77 19.83
C ARG A 7 21.49 5.38 19.22
N TRP A 8 21.54 5.62 17.91
CA TRP A 8 20.38 5.93 17.11
C TRP A 8 19.59 4.64 16.90
N GLU A 9 18.28 4.69 17.12
CA GLU A 9 17.37 3.58 16.91
C GLU A 9 16.34 3.93 15.83
N TRP A 10 16.21 3.02 14.87
CA TRP A 10 15.06 2.92 13.99
C TRP A 10 14.25 1.68 14.40
N ARG A 11 12.92 1.78 14.42
CA ARG A 11 12.04 0.66 14.68
C ARG A 11 10.72 0.82 13.92
N SER A 12 10.15 -0.29 13.48
CA SER A 12 8.77 -0.32 13.00
C SER A 12 8.00 -1.52 13.53
N PHE A 13 6.68 -1.44 13.45
CA PHE A 13 5.72 -2.45 13.89
C PHE A 13 4.97 -2.99 12.67
N GLY A 14 4.57 -4.26 12.69
CA GLY A 14 3.84 -4.87 11.58
C GLY A 14 3.41 -6.29 11.89
N ARG A 15 2.54 -6.85 11.06
CA ARG A 15 2.20 -8.29 11.12
C ARG A 15 3.24 -9.15 10.40
N SER A 16 3.86 -8.58 9.37
CA SER A 16 4.95 -9.13 8.58
C SER A 16 5.76 -7.98 7.98
N PHE A 17 7.05 -8.21 7.76
CA PHE A 17 7.91 -7.31 6.99
C PHE A 17 8.37 -7.92 5.65
N GLY A 18 7.77 -9.03 5.23
CA GLY A 18 7.97 -9.65 3.91
C GLY A 18 9.44 -9.88 3.57
N ARG A 19 9.93 -9.15 2.55
CA ARG A 19 11.33 -9.22 2.07
C ARG A 19 12.36 -9.05 3.19
N ALA A 20 12.13 -8.15 4.14
CA ALA A 20 13.06 -7.91 5.24
C ALA A 20 13.23 -9.15 6.12
N GLU A 21 12.12 -9.85 6.42
CA GLU A 21 12.17 -11.09 7.20
C GLU A 21 12.89 -12.20 6.44
N ALA A 22 12.61 -12.33 5.13
CA ALA A 22 13.27 -13.32 4.29
C ALA A 22 14.78 -13.07 4.20
N GLN A 23 15.22 -11.81 4.09
CA GLN A 23 16.63 -11.44 4.11
C GLN A 23 17.29 -11.75 5.46
N LEU A 24 16.66 -11.38 6.59
CA LEU A 24 17.18 -11.68 7.91
C LEU A 24 17.25 -13.19 8.17
N ALA A 25 16.24 -13.95 7.75
CA ALA A 25 16.22 -15.40 7.88
C ALA A 25 17.31 -16.12 7.07
N ALA A 26 17.84 -15.48 6.02
CA ALA A 26 18.98 -15.99 5.25
C ALA A 26 20.34 -15.67 5.89
N MET A 27 20.38 -14.82 6.93
CA MET A 27 21.59 -14.47 7.67
C MET A 27 21.79 -15.39 8.89
N ALA A 28 23.04 -15.49 9.35
CA ALA A 28 23.34 -16.21 10.60
C ALA A 28 22.87 -15.38 11.82
N PRO A 29 22.00 -15.92 12.69
CA PRO A 29 21.57 -15.22 13.89
C PRO A 29 22.69 -15.17 14.92
N GLU A 30 22.85 -14.04 15.60
CA GLU A 30 23.84 -13.85 16.68
C GLU A 30 23.34 -14.39 18.02
N GLY A 31 22.03 -14.51 18.17
CA GLY A 31 21.41 -15.03 19.37
C GLY A 31 19.90 -14.85 19.39
N VAL A 32 19.26 -15.66 20.23
CA VAL A 32 17.83 -15.58 20.53
C VAL A 32 17.67 -15.23 22.01
N GLN A 33 16.78 -14.28 22.30
CA GLN A 33 16.46 -13.89 23.67
C GLN A 33 14.95 -13.78 23.85
N GLU A 34 14.46 -14.28 24.97
CA GLU A 34 13.07 -14.10 25.42
C GLU A 34 13.03 -13.27 26.69
N SER A 35 11.95 -12.53 26.87
CA SER A 35 11.71 -11.73 28.07
C SER A 35 10.24 -11.41 28.25
N ASP A 36 9.81 -11.47 29.51
CA ASP A 36 8.56 -10.88 29.98
C ASP A 36 8.84 -9.49 30.56
N GLU A 37 8.08 -8.51 30.09
CA GLU A 37 8.27 -7.10 30.40
C GLU A 37 6.90 -6.47 30.71
N VAL A 38 6.87 -5.52 31.64
CA VAL A 38 5.68 -4.70 31.91
C VAL A 38 6.00 -3.27 31.51
N TYR A 39 5.23 -2.76 30.56
CA TYR A 39 5.27 -1.35 30.18
C TYR A 39 4.14 -0.61 30.89
N LEU A 40 4.48 0.48 31.53
CA LEU A 40 3.55 1.43 32.11
C LEU A 40 3.57 2.66 31.21
N LEU A 41 2.46 2.91 30.53
CA LEU A 41 2.33 3.93 29.49
C LEU A 41 1.46 5.08 29.99
N SER A 42 1.80 6.30 29.60
CA SER A 42 0.93 7.47 29.70
C SER A 42 0.88 8.20 28.36
N GLY A 43 -0.31 8.69 28.02
CA GLY A 43 -0.54 9.27 26.70
C GLY A 43 -0.17 8.32 25.57
N ALA A 44 0.46 8.85 24.52
CA ALA A 44 0.79 8.10 23.31
C ALA A 44 2.26 7.63 23.22
N GLY A 45 3.15 7.97 24.17
CA GLY A 45 4.59 7.68 24.00
C GLY A 45 5.46 7.73 25.26
N ASP A 46 4.97 8.29 26.36
CA ASP A 46 5.70 8.29 27.63
C ASP A 46 5.54 6.93 28.30
N ASN A 47 6.65 6.42 28.85
CA ASN A 47 6.64 5.09 29.45
C ASN A 47 7.71 4.92 30.52
N VAL A 48 7.47 3.92 31.36
CA VAL A 48 8.52 3.22 32.09
C VAL A 48 8.39 1.72 31.85
N LYS A 49 9.53 1.02 31.84
CA LYS A 49 9.59 -0.41 31.59
C LYS A 49 10.06 -1.13 32.84
N VAL A 50 9.41 -2.23 33.18
CA VAL A 50 9.81 -3.14 34.26
C VAL A 50 10.16 -4.50 33.66
N ARG A 51 11.30 -5.05 34.06
CA ARG A 51 11.73 -6.41 33.68
C ARG A 51 12.51 -7.04 34.83
N ALA A 52 12.15 -8.26 35.21
CA ALA A 52 12.78 -9.00 36.31
C ALA A 52 12.92 -8.12 37.58
N ASP A 53 11.81 -7.52 38.02
CA ASP A 53 11.71 -6.61 39.16
C ASP A 53 12.63 -5.38 39.12
N LEU A 54 13.16 -5.03 37.94
CA LEU A 54 13.93 -3.82 37.71
C LEU A 54 13.15 -2.86 36.83
N MET A 55 12.89 -1.66 37.34
CA MET A 55 12.37 -0.54 36.57
C MET A 55 13.52 0.18 35.85
N ASP A 56 13.33 0.44 34.55
CA ASP A 56 14.25 1.11 33.63
C ASP A 56 13.51 2.28 32.98
N ILE A 57 13.97 3.50 33.25
CA ILE A 57 13.43 4.72 32.67
C ILE A 57 14.45 5.25 31.66
N LYS A 58 13.97 5.45 30.43
CA LYS A 58 14.71 6.09 29.36
C LYS A 58 13.95 7.31 28.88
N VAL A 59 14.66 8.41 28.70
CA VAL A 59 14.10 9.64 28.14
C VAL A 59 14.64 9.85 26.73
N LEU A 60 13.79 10.38 25.85
CA LEU A 60 14.17 10.78 24.51
C LEU A 60 15.14 11.95 24.63
N ARG A 61 16.32 11.81 24.05
CA ARG A 61 17.35 12.85 24.06
C ARG A 61 17.25 13.73 22.83
N GLU A 62 17.15 13.12 21.66
CA GLU A 62 17.24 13.79 20.38
C GLU A 62 16.53 12.97 19.30
N VAL A 63 15.99 13.68 18.30
CA VAL A 63 15.48 13.13 17.05
C VAL A 63 16.20 13.83 15.90
N ASN A 64 16.83 13.07 15.00
CA ASN A 64 17.52 13.67 13.85
C ASN A 64 16.57 13.98 12.69
N THR A 65 17.11 14.50 11.59
CA THR A 65 16.33 14.84 10.38
C THR A 65 15.69 13.64 9.69
N ASP A 66 16.26 12.44 9.87
CA ASP A 66 15.71 11.19 9.34
C ASP A 66 14.68 10.55 10.29
N GLY A 67 14.39 11.22 11.42
CA GLY A 67 13.46 10.74 12.42
C GLY A 67 14.01 9.65 13.34
N LEU A 68 15.32 9.34 13.30
CA LEU A 68 15.97 8.42 14.23
C LEU A 68 15.97 8.99 15.63
N GLU A 69 15.78 8.13 16.63
CA GLU A 69 15.68 8.55 18.02
C GLU A 69 16.92 8.12 18.82
N GLN A 70 17.41 8.97 19.72
CA GLN A 70 18.38 8.59 20.75
C GLN A 70 17.74 8.59 22.13
N TRP A 71 17.85 7.46 22.82
CA TRP A 71 17.30 7.28 24.16
C TRP A 71 18.41 7.17 25.20
N THR A 72 18.29 7.90 26.32
CA THR A 72 19.28 7.86 27.41
C THR A 72 18.65 7.26 28.67
N PRO A 73 19.27 6.24 29.29
CA PRO A 73 18.84 5.74 30.59
C PRO A 73 19.03 6.81 31.67
N VAL A 74 17.96 7.15 32.39
CA VAL A 74 18.00 8.16 33.47
C VAL A 74 17.76 7.55 34.85
N MET A 75 17.18 6.35 34.92
CA MET A 75 16.96 5.65 36.18
C MET A 75 16.92 4.15 35.95
N LYS A 76 17.58 3.41 36.86
CA LYS A 76 17.39 1.97 37.05
C LYS A 76 17.22 1.71 38.53
N ALA A 77 16.09 1.15 38.92
CA ALA A 77 15.77 0.90 40.32
C ALA A 77 15.05 -0.44 40.47
N GLY A 78 15.45 -1.23 41.45
CA GLY A 78 14.82 -2.51 41.77
C GLY A 78 13.60 -2.32 42.66
N PHE A 79 12.61 -3.17 42.52
CA PHE A 79 11.50 -3.23 43.47
C PHE A 79 11.95 -3.86 44.80
N PRO A 80 11.43 -3.39 45.96
CA PRO A 80 10.44 -2.33 46.10
C PRO A 80 11.02 -0.92 45.87
N LEU A 81 10.26 -0.07 45.16
CA LEU A 81 10.65 1.32 44.85
C LEU A 81 10.36 2.26 46.02
N ALA A 82 11.29 3.16 46.32
CA ALA A 82 11.07 4.20 47.32
C ALA A 82 10.08 5.26 46.81
N SER A 83 9.35 5.93 47.71
CA SER A 83 8.40 7.00 47.33
C SER A 83 9.04 8.13 46.50
N ALA A 84 10.30 8.48 46.79
CA ALA A 84 11.05 9.47 46.01
C ALA A 84 11.34 9.00 44.56
N GLU A 85 11.48 7.69 44.35
CA GLU A 85 11.63 7.11 43.01
C GLU A 85 10.30 7.04 42.28
N VAL A 86 9.20 6.75 42.98
CA VAL A 86 7.83 6.82 42.43
C VAL A 86 7.53 8.22 41.89
N ALA A 87 7.94 9.29 42.57
CA ALA A 87 7.78 10.65 42.04
C ALA A 87 8.46 10.83 40.67
N LYS A 88 9.69 10.32 40.48
CA LYS A 88 10.40 10.34 39.21
C LYS A 88 9.71 9.54 38.11
N VAL A 89 9.01 8.45 38.47
CA VAL A 89 8.18 7.68 37.54
C VAL A 89 7.07 8.55 36.98
N PHE A 90 6.33 9.26 37.84
CA PHE A 90 5.26 10.16 37.41
C PHE A 90 5.78 11.32 36.57
N GLU A 91 6.92 11.90 36.93
CA GLU A 91 7.59 12.93 36.11
C GLU A 91 7.94 12.40 34.71
N SER A 92 8.53 11.20 34.62
CA SER A 92 8.84 10.58 33.33
C SER A 92 7.62 10.19 32.51
N LEU A 93 6.49 9.92 33.18
CA LEU A 93 5.20 9.69 32.55
C LEU A 93 4.46 11.00 32.23
N GLN A 94 5.05 12.17 32.53
CA GLN A 94 4.42 13.47 32.36
C GLN A 94 3.04 13.57 33.07
N LEU A 95 2.92 12.90 34.22
CA LEU A 95 1.72 12.90 35.05
C LEU A 95 1.95 13.68 36.34
N PRO A 96 0.91 14.30 36.91
CA PRO A 96 1.03 14.92 38.23
C PRO A 96 1.34 13.86 39.28
N VAL A 97 2.33 14.14 40.13
CA VAL A 97 2.71 13.24 41.24
C VAL A 97 1.55 13.16 42.25
N PRO A 98 1.00 11.98 42.53
CA PRO A 98 -0.11 11.83 43.47
C PRO A 98 0.38 11.89 44.92
N ALA A 99 -0.56 11.99 45.86
CA ALA A 99 -0.25 11.80 47.27
C ALA A 99 0.22 10.36 47.53
N LEU A 100 1.47 10.19 47.93
CA LEU A 100 2.06 8.88 48.18
C LEU A 100 1.78 8.43 49.62
N SER A 101 1.03 7.34 49.78
CA SER A 101 0.59 6.82 51.07
C SER A 101 1.56 5.79 51.69
N ARG A 102 2.57 5.34 50.94
CA ARG A 102 3.57 4.35 51.37
C ARG A 102 4.99 4.87 51.21
N ALA A 103 5.89 4.43 52.10
CA ALA A 103 7.32 4.73 51.99
C ALA A 103 7.98 3.95 50.84
N ASN A 104 7.53 2.71 50.60
CA ASN A 104 8.01 1.85 49.52
C ASN A 104 6.83 1.14 48.84
N TYR A 105 6.98 0.84 47.55
CA TYR A 105 5.98 0.14 46.75
C TYR A 105 6.61 -1.10 46.11
N THR A 106 6.04 -2.29 46.33
CA THR A 106 6.28 -3.44 45.46
C THR A 106 5.65 -3.20 44.09
N LEU A 107 5.99 -4.01 43.07
CA LEU A 107 5.38 -3.87 41.74
C LEU A 107 3.86 -4.01 41.82
N ASP A 108 3.36 -5.01 42.53
CA ASP A 108 1.92 -5.21 42.71
C ASP A 108 1.28 -4.02 43.44
N ALA A 109 1.90 -3.54 44.53
CA ALA A 109 1.37 -2.39 45.27
C ALA A 109 1.38 -1.10 44.44
N PHE A 110 2.36 -0.93 43.54
CA PHE A 110 2.39 0.19 42.60
C PHE A 110 1.24 0.07 41.58
N ILE A 111 1.06 -1.12 41.00
CA ILE A 111 0.01 -1.37 40.01
C ILE A 111 -1.37 -1.18 40.63
N ASP A 112 -1.59 -1.70 41.84
CA ASP A 112 -2.83 -1.54 42.60
C ASP A 112 -3.16 -0.08 42.91
N ALA A 113 -2.14 0.72 43.21
CA ALA A 113 -2.33 2.13 43.53
C ALA A 113 -2.54 3.02 42.29
N PHE A 114 -1.84 2.74 41.18
CA PHE A 114 -1.65 3.74 40.12
C PHE A 114 -1.96 3.25 38.70
N ALA A 115 -1.92 1.94 38.43
CA ALA A 115 -2.02 1.39 37.06
C ALA A 115 -3.20 0.41 36.89
N GLN A 116 -4.28 0.63 37.65
CA GLN A 116 -5.52 -0.12 37.49
C GLN A 116 -6.23 0.24 36.16
N PRO A 117 -7.06 -0.66 35.60
CA PRO A 117 -7.85 -0.36 34.42
C PRO A 117 -8.63 0.96 34.56
N GLY A 118 -8.47 1.86 33.57
CA GLY A 118 -9.10 3.18 33.57
C GLY A 118 -8.30 4.29 34.26
N SER A 119 -7.15 3.99 34.86
CA SER A 119 -6.24 5.04 35.38
C SER A 119 -5.47 5.74 34.25
N ALA A 120 -4.78 6.83 34.59
CA ALA A 120 -3.91 7.55 33.67
C ALA A 120 -2.66 6.75 33.24
N ILE A 121 -2.30 5.70 34.00
CA ILE A 121 -1.17 4.81 33.69
C ILE A 121 -1.72 3.50 33.16
N ARG A 122 -1.50 3.24 31.88
CA ARG A 122 -1.92 2.01 31.23
C ARG A 122 -0.85 0.94 31.37
N ARG A 123 -1.23 -0.22 31.91
CA ARG A 123 -0.36 -1.40 31.99
C ARG A 123 -0.44 -2.21 30.69
N VAL A 124 0.72 -2.50 30.11
CA VAL A 124 0.88 -3.39 28.96
C VAL A 124 1.87 -4.50 29.32
N ASN A 125 1.36 -5.72 29.45
CA ASN A 125 2.19 -6.90 29.63
C ASN A 125 2.70 -7.35 28.27
N VAL A 126 4.02 -7.53 28.16
CA VAL A 126 4.70 -7.81 26.89
C VAL A 126 5.53 -9.07 27.07
N HIS A 127 5.21 -10.09 26.30
CA HIS A 127 6.12 -11.20 26.04
C HIS A 127 6.83 -10.93 24.71
N LYS A 128 8.16 -11.01 24.70
CA LYS A 128 8.96 -10.69 23.51
C LYS A 128 10.05 -11.73 23.27
N ARG A 129 10.04 -12.32 22.06
CA ARG A 129 11.10 -13.19 21.55
C ARG A 129 11.86 -12.45 20.45
N ARG A 130 13.18 -12.34 20.58
CA ARG A 130 14.04 -11.51 19.73
C ARG A 130 15.13 -12.34 19.10
N VAL A 131 15.36 -12.16 17.80
CA VAL A 131 16.51 -12.70 17.09
C VAL A 131 17.37 -11.54 16.60
N ARG A 132 18.67 -11.58 16.92
CA ARG A 132 19.62 -10.53 16.56
C ARG A 132 20.46 -10.90 15.35
N TYR A 133 20.78 -9.88 14.57
CA TYR A 133 21.58 -9.95 13.35
C TYR A 133 22.49 -8.72 13.25
N THR A 134 23.49 -8.80 12.39
CA THR A 134 24.26 -7.64 11.93
C THR A 134 23.92 -7.33 10.48
N VAL A 135 23.49 -6.10 10.21
CA VAL A 135 23.15 -5.60 8.86
C VAL A 135 23.91 -4.31 8.62
N GLY A 136 24.78 -4.26 7.62
CA GLY A 136 25.57 -3.06 7.31
C GLY A 136 26.41 -2.54 8.49
N GLY A 137 26.84 -3.43 9.40
CA GLY A 137 27.56 -3.06 10.64
C GLY A 137 26.66 -2.52 11.77
N CYS A 138 25.34 -2.46 11.56
CA CYS A 138 24.37 -2.11 12.58
C CYS A 138 23.81 -3.36 13.24
N THR A 139 23.40 -3.23 14.51
CA THR A 139 22.64 -4.28 15.18
C THR A 139 21.20 -4.22 14.68
N ALA A 140 20.71 -5.32 14.13
CA ALA A 140 19.32 -5.48 13.73
C ALA A 140 18.63 -6.54 14.61
N GLU A 141 17.35 -6.33 14.90
CA GLU A 141 16.55 -7.20 15.75
C GLU A 141 15.17 -7.43 15.11
N LEU A 142 14.86 -8.68 14.79
CA LEU A 142 13.49 -9.12 14.47
C LEU A 142 12.87 -9.71 15.73
N SER A 143 11.69 -9.23 16.12
CA SER A 143 11.00 -9.69 17.31
C SER A 143 9.56 -10.08 17.06
N ASP A 144 9.17 -11.23 17.60
CA ASP A 144 7.78 -11.59 17.83
C ASP A 144 7.37 -11.04 19.20
N VAL A 145 6.27 -10.30 19.25
CA VAL A 145 5.80 -9.58 20.43
C VAL A 145 4.34 -9.91 20.69
N VAL A 146 4.00 -10.25 21.93
CA VAL A 146 2.62 -10.39 22.38
C VAL A 146 2.37 -9.38 23.48
N ALA A 147 1.56 -8.36 23.19
CA ALA A 147 1.24 -7.28 24.12
C ALA A 147 -0.23 -7.38 24.56
N ASN A 148 -0.48 -7.65 25.84
CA ASN A 148 -1.83 -7.91 26.38
C ASN A 148 -2.62 -8.94 25.55
N GLY A 149 -1.95 -10.00 25.08
CA GLY A 149 -2.54 -11.04 24.23
C GLY A 149 -2.65 -10.69 22.75
N LYS A 150 -2.31 -9.47 22.34
CA LYS A 150 -2.32 -9.03 20.93
C LYS A 150 -0.94 -9.30 20.29
N PRO A 151 -0.85 -10.16 19.27
CA PRO A 151 0.41 -10.42 18.59
C PRO A 151 0.78 -9.29 17.63
N THR A 152 2.07 -8.98 17.54
CA THR A 152 2.67 -8.09 16.55
C THR A 152 4.13 -8.51 16.31
N ARG A 153 4.76 -7.95 15.29
CA ARG A 153 6.19 -8.06 15.05
C ARG A 153 6.83 -6.69 15.02
N THR A 154 8.12 -6.65 15.39
CA THR A 154 8.94 -5.45 15.22
C THR A 154 10.26 -5.78 14.57
N ILE A 155 10.71 -4.92 13.66
CA ILE A 155 12.12 -4.85 13.27
C ILE A 155 12.71 -3.58 13.85
N ALA A 156 13.90 -3.68 14.42
CA ALA A 156 14.69 -2.52 14.82
C ALA A 156 16.11 -2.61 14.29
N VAL A 157 16.70 -1.44 14.03
CA VAL A 157 18.09 -1.27 13.61
C VAL A 157 18.70 -0.17 14.46
N GLU A 158 19.85 -0.43 15.07
CA GLU A 158 20.53 0.53 15.91
C GLU A 158 22.05 0.58 15.70
N SER A 159 22.61 1.78 15.79
CA SER A 159 24.05 2.04 15.71
C SER A 159 24.39 3.38 16.34
N THR A 160 25.67 3.60 16.66
CA THR A 160 26.17 4.93 17.01
C THR A 160 26.27 5.86 15.79
N ASP A 161 26.27 5.30 14.58
CA ASP A 161 26.25 6.03 13.30
C ASP A 161 24.83 6.05 12.72
N ALA A 162 24.22 7.25 12.67
CA ALA A 162 22.87 7.45 12.13
C ALA A 162 22.77 7.08 10.64
N GLU A 163 23.77 7.43 9.84
CA GLU A 163 23.73 7.15 8.40
C GLU A 163 23.82 5.64 8.14
N ALA A 164 24.58 4.92 8.97
CA ALA A 164 24.63 3.46 8.91
C ALA A 164 23.27 2.83 9.20
N VAL A 165 22.51 3.36 10.17
CA VAL A 165 21.14 2.89 10.45
C VAL A 165 20.26 3.06 9.22
N ILE A 166 20.24 4.24 8.60
CA ILE A 166 19.41 4.48 7.41
C ILE A 166 19.82 3.58 6.25
N ARG A 167 21.13 3.40 6.01
CA ARG A 167 21.61 2.47 4.98
C ARG A 167 21.12 1.04 5.21
N ALA A 168 21.23 0.54 6.44
CA ALA A 168 20.77 -0.81 6.80
C ALA A 168 19.24 -0.97 6.69
N VAL A 169 18.46 0.05 7.10
CA VAL A 169 17.00 0.07 6.93
C VAL A 169 16.62 0.02 5.44
N CYS A 170 17.29 0.79 4.60
CA CYS A 170 17.08 0.76 3.14
C CYS A 170 17.51 -0.58 2.51
N GLU A 171 18.61 -1.18 2.96
CA GLU A 171 19.09 -2.50 2.51
C GLU A 171 18.05 -3.60 2.80
N LEU A 172 17.39 -3.51 3.96
CA LEU A 172 16.28 -4.38 4.36
C LEU A 172 14.98 -4.13 3.58
N GLY A 173 14.92 -3.09 2.73
CA GLY A 173 13.71 -2.69 2.02
C GLY A 173 12.67 -2.02 2.93
N LEU A 174 13.10 -1.46 4.06
CA LEU A 174 12.23 -0.85 5.07
C LEU A 174 12.17 0.69 4.96
N GLY A 175 12.78 1.30 3.94
CA GLY A 175 12.85 2.77 3.80
C GLY A 175 11.48 3.46 3.70
N GLY A 176 10.42 2.74 3.32
CA GLY A 176 9.05 3.26 3.30
C GLY A 176 8.32 3.19 4.65
N TYR A 177 8.87 2.51 5.65
CA TYR A 177 8.24 2.31 6.96
C TYR A 177 8.53 3.48 7.90
N THR A 178 7.52 3.88 8.66
CA THR A 178 7.63 4.94 9.66
C THR A 178 8.43 4.46 10.87
N ASN A 179 9.44 5.25 11.26
CA ASN A 179 10.12 5.04 12.53
C ASN A 179 9.14 5.29 13.68
N THR A 180 8.91 4.26 14.49
CA THR A 180 7.97 4.26 15.61
C THR A 180 8.68 3.72 16.83
N SER A 181 8.81 4.57 17.85
CA SER A 181 9.37 4.17 19.13
C SER A 181 8.57 3.01 19.73
N TYR A 182 9.26 2.11 20.44
CA TYR A 182 8.62 0.93 21.03
C TYR A 182 7.39 1.28 21.90
N PRO A 183 7.45 2.31 22.77
CA PRO A 183 6.30 2.74 23.58
C PRO A 183 5.11 3.21 22.75
N ARG A 184 5.36 4.00 21.69
CA ARG A 184 4.30 4.49 20.80
C ARG A 184 3.61 3.34 20.08
N GLY A 185 4.38 2.36 19.59
CA GLY A 185 3.81 1.18 18.96
C GLY A 185 2.99 0.31 19.91
N LEU A 186 3.41 0.19 21.17
CA LEU A 186 2.63 -0.50 22.20
C LEU A 186 1.34 0.25 22.57
N ALA A 187 1.39 1.59 22.67
CA ALA A 187 0.21 2.41 22.92
C ALA A 187 -0.82 2.25 21.78
N ALA A 188 -0.37 2.38 20.53
CA ALA A 188 -1.21 2.20 19.34
C ALA A 188 -1.84 0.80 19.28
N LEU A 189 -1.07 -0.25 19.59
CA LEU A 189 -1.59 -1.62 19.66
C LEU A 189 -2.59 -1.82 20.81
N ALA A 190 -2.35 -1.17 21.96
CA ALA A 190 -3.27 -1.22 23.09
C ALA A 190 -4.60 -0.51 22.78
N ASP A 191 -4.54 0.61 22.04
CA ASP A 191 -5.68 1.44 21.63
C ASP A 191 -6.42 0.92 20.39
N ASP A 192 -6.02 -0.23 19.84
CA ASP A 192 -6.58 -0.79 18.60
C ASP A 192 -6.55 0.23 17.44
N GLU A 193 -5.46 1.01 17.37
CA GLU A 193 -5.28 1.97 16.30
C GLU A 193 -5.27 1.26 14.93
N PRO A 194 -5.99 1.81 13.94
CA PRO A 194 -6.11 1.18 12.63
C PRO A 194 -4.77 1.11 11.90
N GLU A 195 -4.48 -0.04 11.29
CA GLU A 195 -3.27 -0.21 10.49
C GLU A 195 -3.49 0.38 9.09
N ARG A 196 -2.83 1.51 8.81
CA ARG A 196 -2.93 2.20 7.52
C ARG A 196 -1.63 2.09 6.74
N TYR A 197 -1.75 1.84 5.45
CA TYR A 197 -0.63 1.76 4.52
C TYR A 197 -0.95 2.60 3.29
N ALA A 198 0.06 3.24 2.71
CA ALA A 198 -0.11 4.05 1.52
C ALA A 198 0.64 3.48 0.32
N VAL A 199 0.10 3.73 -0.86
CA VAL A 199 0.74 3.42 -2.13
C VAL A 199 0.75 4.65 -3.03
N ILE A 200 1.92 4.90 -3.63
CA ILE A 200 2.12 5.93 -4.65
C ILE A 200 2.49 5.23 -5.97
N ASP A 201 1.67 5.40 -7.00
CA ASP A 201 1.93 4.93 -8.37
C ASP A 201 2.35 6.14 -9.23
N ALA A 202 3.65 6.26 -9.47
CA ALA A 202 4.25 7.32 -10.27
C ALA A 202 4.22 6.95 -11.77
N GLY A 203 3.08 7.25 -12.40
CA GLY A 203 2.86 7.06 -13.82
C GLY A 203 3.38 8.20 -14.70
N THR A 204 3.42 7.95 -16.01
CA THR A 204 3.88 8.93 -17.01
C THR A 204 2.99 10.18 -17.09
N ASN A 205 1.68 10.05 -16.86
CA ASN A 205 0.73 11.17 -16.98
C ASN A 205 0.23 11.68 -15.63
N SER A 206 0.14 10.81 -14.63
CA SER A 206 -0.46 11.08 -13.33
C SER A 206 0.22 10.29 -12.23
N ILE A 207 0.27 10.87 -11.02
CA ILE A 207 0.64 10.16 -9.80
C ILE A 207 -0.63 9.76 -9.08
N LYS A 208 -0.81 8.48 -8.81
CA LYS A 208 -1.96 7.98 -8.03
C LYS A 208 -1.54 7.77 -6.59
N PHE A 209 -2.44 8.12 -5.67
CA PHE A 209 -2.24 8.00 -4.24
C PHE A 209 -3.40 7.24 -3.61
N HIS A 210 -3.07 6.20 -2.86
CA HIS A 210 -4.05 5.37 -2.17
C HIS A 210 -3.62 5.17 -0.73
N ILE A 211 -4.55 5.32 0.22
CA ILE A 211 -4.40 4.89 1.60
C ILE A 211 -5.42 3.79 1.87
N GLY A 212 -4.92 2.61 2.22
CA GLY A 212 -5.71 1.48 2.66
C GLY A 212 -5.61 1.31 4.17
N GLU A 213 -6.75 1.10 4.83
CA GLU A 213 -6.84 0.67 6.22
C GLU A 213 -7.13 -0.82 6.27
N ARG A 214 -6.35 -1.58 7.03
CA ARG A 214 -6.58 -3.01 7.25
C ARG A 214 -7.48 -3.18 8.48
N GLU A 215 -8.67 -3.74 8.26
CA GLU A 215 -9.60 -4.09 9.32
C GLU A 215 -9.09 -5.32 10.11
N LEU A 216 -9.62 -5.53 11.32
CA LEU A 216 -9.22 -6.64 12.19
C LEU A 216 -9.44 -8.02 11.53
N ASP A 217 -10.47 -8.13 10.69
CA ASP A 217 -10.79 -9.34 9.91
C ASP A 217 -9.90 -9.55 8.67
N GLY A 218 -8.96 -8.64 8.44
CA GLY A 218 -8.01 -8.67 7.33
C GLY A 218 -8.48 -7.99 6.04
N ARG A 219 -9.71 -7.46 5.98
CA ARG A 219 -10.21 -6.75 4.79
C ARG A 219 -9.56 -5.36 4.66
N TRP A 220 -9.47 -4.89 3.42
CA TRP A 220 -8.95 -3.57 3.10
C TRP A 220 -10.09 -2.57 2.86
N ARG A 221 -10.11 -1.50 3.64
CA ARG A 221 -10.99 -0.35 3.47
C ARG A 221 -10.21 0.82 2.89
N THR A 222 -10.74 1.42 1.81
CA THR A 222 -10.14 2.62 1.22
C THR A 222 -10.38 3.83 2.14
N VAL A 223 -9.31 4.54 2.50
CA VAL A 223 -9.36 5.82 3.23
C VAL A 223 -9.19 7.00 2.26
N VAL A 224 -8.22 6.88 1.35
CA VAL A 224 -7.96 7.87 0.29
C VAL A 224 -7.74 7.11 -1.01
N ASP A 225 -8.31 7.61 -2.11
CA ASP A 225 -7.97 7.16 -3.47
C ASP A 225 -8.14 8.34 -4.43
N ARG A 226 -7.01 8.88 -4.91
CA ARG A 226 -6.99 10.04 -5.80
C ARG A 226 -5.83 9.97 -6.79
N ALA A 227 -5.92 10.76 -7.83
CA ALA A 227 -4.84 10.94 -8.80
C ALA A 227 -4.56 12.42 -9.04
N GLU A 228 -3.29 12.75 -9.23
CA GLU A 228 -2.82 14.10 -9.52
C GLU A 228 -2.12 14.13 -10.87
N LEU A 229 -2.49 15.08 -11.73
CA LEU A 229 -1.97 15.19 -13.09
C LEU A 229 -0.63 15.92 -13.09
N THR A 230 0.47 15.17 -12.96
CA THR A 230 1.82 15.74 -12.98
C THR A 230 2.54 15.59 -14.31
N ARG A 231 1.99 14.87 -15.29
CA ARG A 231 2.55 14.69 -16.64
C ARG A 231 4.07 14.47 -16.63
N LEU A 232 4.56 13.53 -15.82
CA LEU A 232 5.99 13.27 -15.64
C LEU A 232 6.73 12.99 -16.96
N GLY A 233 6.08 12.34 -17.93
CA GLY A 233 6.63 12.05 -19.25
C GLY A 233 6.40 13.13 -20.31
N GLU A 234 6.03 14.35 -19.91
CA GLU A 234 5.96 15.50 -20.82
C GLU A 234 7.32 15.72 -21.52
N GLY A 235 7.32 15.76 -22.85
CA GLY A 235 8.54 15.92 -23.66
C GLY A 235 9.43 14.68 -23.78
N LEU A 236 9.11 13.59 -23.07
CA LEU A 236 9.97 12.40 -22.96
C LEU A 236 10.18 11.69 -24.30
N ALA A 237 9.14 11.62 -25.14
CA ALA A 237 9.23 10.99 -26.46
C ALA A 237 10.17 11.75 -27.41
N GLN A 238 10.27 13.08 -27.28
CA GLN A 238 11.12 13.90 -28.13
C GLN A 238 12.53 14.08 -27.57
N GLN A 239 12.66 14.23 -26.25
CA GLN A 239 13.91 14.62 -25.60
C GLN A 239 14.65 13.44 -24.97
N GLY A 240 13.99 12.30 -24.75
CA GLY A 240 14.56 11.13 -24.08
C GLY A 240 14.82 11.31 -22.58
N VAL A 241 14.48 12.48 -22.02
CA VAL A 241 14.69 12.85 -20.62
C VAL A 241 13.40 13.40 -20.01
N ILE A 242 13.28 13.27 -18.68
CA ILE A 242 12.27 13.97 -17.89
C ILE A 242 12.77 15.39 -17.66
N ILE A 243 11.98 16.37 -18.08
CA ILE A 243 12.31 17.80 -17.95
C ILE A 243 12.13 18.30 -16.52
N ASP A 244 12.90 19.32 -16.14
CA ASP A 244 12.93 19.87 -14.77
C ASP A 244 11.54 20.28 -14.28
N THR A 245 10.73 20.94 -15.13
CA THR A 245 9.38 21.37 -14.75
C THR A 245 8.44 20.21 -14.41
N ALA A 246 8.60 19.06 -15.08
CA ALA A 246 7.82 17.85 -14.81
C ALA A 246 8.32 17.14 -13.53
N LEU A 247 9.63 17.16 -13.28
CA LEU A 247 10.23 16.72 -12.02
C LEU A 247 9.75 17.57 -10.84
N GLU A 248 9.80 18.90 -10.93
CA GLU A 248 9.37 19.81 -9.85
C GLU A 248 7.92 19.56 -9.44
N ARG A 249 7.02 19.50 -10.42
CA ARG A 249 5.59 19.23 -10.20
C ARG A 249 5.36 17.85 -9.57
N THR A 250 6.09 16.83 -10.01
CA THR A 250 5.96 15.47 -9.49
C THR A 250 6.52 15.34 -8.08
N ALA A 251 7.69 15.92 -7.81
CA ALA A 251 8.29 15.91 -6.47
C ALA A 251 7.40 16.64 -5.45
N THR A 252 6.82 17.78 -5.84
CA THR A 252 5.87 18.53 -5.00
C THR A 252 4.63 17.71 -4.68
N ALA A 253 4.03 17.05 -5.69
CA ALA A 253 2.86 16.19 -5.49
C ALA A 253 3.16 15.02 -4.53
N ILE A 254 4.29 14.34 -4.71
CA ILE A 254 4.69 13.20 -3.88
C ILE A 254 5.02 13.64 -2.45
N ALA A 255 5.66 14.79 -2.26
CA ALA A 255 5.88 15.36 -0.93
C ALA A 255 4.55 15.65 -0.21
N GLY A 256 3.58 16.26 -0.91
CA GLY A 256 2.24 16.49 -0.35
C GLY A 256 1.49 15.20 0.00
N MET A 257 1.66 14.14 -0.79
CA MET A 257 1.12 12.80 -0.51
C MET A 257 1.78 12.16 0.71
N ALA A 258 3.09 12.32 0.89
CA ALA A 258 3.81 11.84 2.07
C ALA A 258 3.36 12.55 3.36
N ASP A 259 3.17 13.87 3.30
CA ASP A 259 2.62 14.65 4.42
C ASP A 259 1.18 14.25 4.75
N GLU A 260 0.36 13.95 3.74
CA GLU A 260 -0.99 13.41 3.93
C GLU A 260 -0.96 12.03 4.58
N ALA A 261 -0.10 11.12 4.11
CA ALA A 261 0.09 9.81 4.72
C ALA A 261 0.48 9.93 6.21
N LYS A 262 1.40 10.84 6.54
CA LYS A 262 1.81 11.12 7.92
C LYS A 262 0.64 11.59 8.79
N ARG A 263 -0.19 12.52 8.30
CA ARG A 263 -1.39 13.01 9.01
C ARG A 263 -2.45 11.92 9.22
N HIS A 264 -2.52 10.95 8.31
CA HIS A 264 -3.41 9.79 8.44
C HIS A 264 -2.85 8.68 9.35
N GLY A 265 -1.63 8.81 9.89
CA GLY A 265 -1.01 7.77 10.70
C GLY A 265 -0.62 6.54 9.89
N VAL A 266 -0.27 6.72 8.62
CA VAL A 266 0.21 5.62 7.76
C VAL A 266 1.51 5.06 8.33
N ARG A 267 1.57 3.73 8.44
CA ARG A 267 2.70 2.97 8.98
C ARG A 267 3.82 2.75 7.96
N ALA A 268 3.46 2.61 6.69
CA ALA A 268 4.42 2.51 5.61
C ALA A 268 3.86 3.00 4.27
N ILE A 269 4.73 3.57 3.44
CA ILE A 269 4.46 4.00 2.07
C ILE A 269 5.24 3.09 1.12
N ALA A 270 4.56 2.49 0.16
CA ALA A 270 5.20 1.85 -0.99
C ALA A 270 5.02 2.73 -2.23
N ALA A 271 6.12 3.19 -2.84
CA ALA A 271 6.06 3.99 -4.05
C ALA A 271 6.71 3.26 -5.23
N VAL A 272 5.99 3.17 -6.35
CA VAL A 272 6.46 2.50 -7.57
C VAL A 272 6.44 3.47 -8.75
N GLY A 273 7.44 3.36 -9.63
CA GLY A 273 7.58 4.11 -10.86
C GLY A 273 7.45 3.23 -12.08
N THR A 274 6.67 3.65 -13.09
CA THR A 274 6.37 2.83 -14.28
C THR A 274 7.10 3.32 -15.54
N ALA A 275 6.45 3.25 -16.71
CA ALA A 275 7.09 3.40 -18.02
C ALA A 275 7.91 4.69 -18.17
N GLY A 276 7.39 5.84 -17.71
CA GLY A 276 8.09 7.13 -17.86
C GLY A 276 9.47 7.15 -17.20
N LEU A 277 9.56 6.66 -15.96
CA LEU A 277 10.84 6.59 -15.22
C LEU A 277 11.78 5.52 -15.77
N ARG A 278 11.23 4.44 -16.36
CA ARG A 278 12.03 3.35 -16.94
C ARG A 278 12.71 3.74 -18.26
N ILE A 279 12.05 4.53 -19.10
CA ILE A 279 12.57 4.89 -20.43
C ILE A 279 13.42 6.15 -20.44
N ALA A 280 13.28 7.02 -19.43
CA ALA A 280 14.03 8.27 -19.35
C ALA A 280 15.51 8.01 -19.08
N ALA A 281 16.39 8.61 -19.89
CA ALA A 281 17.84 8.48 -19.70
C ALA A 281 18.31 9.03 -18.35
N ASN A 282 17.60 10.03 -17.80
CA ASN A 282 17.85 10.61 -16.47
C ASN A 282 16.93 10.04 -15.36
N GLY A 283 16.26 8.91 -15.58
CA GLY A 283 15.28 8.34 -14.63
C GLY A 283 15.84 8.12 -13.22
N ALA A 284 17.08 7.62 -13.10
CA ALA A 284 17.71 7.40 -11.79
C ALA A 284 17.96 8.71 -11.02
N ALA A 285 18.39 9.77 -11.73
CA ALA A 285 18.58 11.10 -11.15
C ALA A 285 17.26 11.73 -10.71
N VAL A 286 16.18 11.52 -11.48
CA VAL A 286 14.83 11.96 -11.13
C VAL A 286 14.33 11.27 -9.87
N VAL A 287 14.52 9.95 -9.74
CA VAL A 287 14.16 9.21 -8.51
C VAL A 287 14.92 9.75 -7.30
N ALA A 288 16.23 9.95 -7.42
CA ALA A 288 17.05 10.51 -6.35
C ALA A 288 16.59 11.93 -5.95
N ALA A 289 16.26 12.77 -6.92
CA ALA A 289 15.75 14.12 -6.68
C ALA A 289 14.39 14.12 -5.98
N ILE A 290 13.48 13.20 -6.36
CA ILE A 290 12.19 13.03 -5.67
C ILE A 290 12.41 12.56 -4.23
N GLN A 291 13.28 11.58 -4.01
CA GLN A 291 13.59 11.08 -2.66
C GLN A 291 14.15 12.19 -1.76
N ALA A 292 15.11 12.98 -2.26
CA ALA A 292 15.71 14.07 -1.49
C ALA A 292 14.69 15.15 -1.07
N ARG A 293 13.60 15.34 -1.83
CA ARG A 293 12.60 16.38 -1.59
C ARG A 293 11.38 15.91 -0.82
N SER A 294 11.02 14.64 -0.96
CA SER A 294 9.79 14.07 -0.40
C SER A 294 10.03 13.06 0.71
N GLY A 295 11.26 12.55 0.86
CA GLY A 295 11.58 11.41 1.72
C GLY A 295 11.06 10.07 1.17
N VAL A 296 10.37 10.06 0.02
CA VAL A 296 9.78 8.85 -0.57
C VAL A 296 10.73 8.21 -1.56
N GLN A 297 11.12 6.98 -1.30
CA GLN A 297 11.90 6.17 -2.24
C GLN A 297 10.97 5.51 -3.27
N ILE A 298 11.16 5.83 -4.55
CA ILE A 298 10.43 5.20 -5.66
C ILE A 298 11.20 3.98 -6.16
N GLU A 299 10.54 2.84 -6.22
CA GLU A 299 11.01 1.64 -6.90
C GLU A 299 10.56 1.65 -8.37
N VAL A 300 11.49 1.74 -9.31
CA VAL A 300 11.16 1.64 -10.74
C VAL A 300 10.96 0.18 -11.10
N ILE A 301 9.72 -0.20 -11.42
CA ILE A 301 9.34 -1.58 -11.72
C ILE A 301 9.42 -1.91 -13.22
N SER A 302 9.70 -3.17 -13.53
CA SER A 302 9.66 -3.65 -14.91
C SER A 302 8.22 -3.64 -15.45
N GLY A 303 8.08 -3.66 -16.77
CA GLY A 303 6.76 -3.78 -17.37
C GLY A 303 6.06 -5.07 -16.96
N ASP A 304 6.80 -6.16 -16.79
CA ASP A 304 6.27 -7.46 -16.36
C ASP A 304 5.79 -7.44 -14.92
N GLU A 305 6.55 -6.79 -14.03
CA GLU A 305 6.17 -6.65 -12.63
C GLU A 305 4.93 -5.77 -12.46
N GLU A 306 4.82 -4.68 -13.22
CA GLU A 306 3.60 -3.86 -13.29
C GLU A 306 2.38 -4.72 -13.68
N GLY A 307 2.54 -5.61 -14.65
CA GLY A 307 1.50 -6.55 -15.07
C GLY A 307 1.15 -7.58 -13.99
N ARG A 308 2.15 -8.19 -13.36
CA ARG A 308 1.98 -9.17 -12.29
C ARG A 308 1.24 -8.56 -11.09
N LEU A 309 1.61 -7.35 -10.68
CA LEU A 309 0.96 -6.63 -9.59
C LEU A 309 -0.48 -6.26 -9.94
N ALA A 310 -0.77 -5.83 -11.17
CA ALA A 310 -2.14 -5.60 -11.62
C ALA A 310 -2.98 -6.88 -11.60
N TYR A 311 -2.41 -8.03 -12.00
CA TYR A 311 -3.05 -9.34 -11.88
C TYR A 311 -3.34 -9.72 -10.42
N LEU A 312 -2.38 -9.50 -9.51
CA LEU A 312 -2.58 -9.73 -8.09
C LEU A 312 -3.69 -8.84 -7.51
N ALA A 313 -3.77 -7.56 -7.94
CA ALA A 313 -4.81 -6.63 -7.53
C ALA A 313 -6.23 -7.14 -7.89
N ALA A 314 -6.38 -7.63 -9.11
CA ALA A 314 -7.63 -8.20 -9.59
C ALA A 314 -8.00 -9.47 -8.81
N LYS A 315 -7.01 -10.34 -8.53
CA LYS A 315 -7.21 -11.57 -7.76
C LYS A 315 -7.63 -11.30 -6.32
N SER A 316 -6.85 -10.47 -5.60
CA SER A 316 -7.10 -10.17 -4.18
C SER A 316 -8.40 -9.42 -3.98
N GLY A 317 -8.70 -8.43 -4.84
CA GLY A 317 -9.93 -7.66 -4.81
C GLY A 317 -11.20 -8.47 -5.09
N LEU A 318 -11.08 -9.71 -5.58
CA LEU A 318 -12.20 -10.61 -5.88
C LEU A 318 -12.22 -11.87 -4.99
N GLY A 319 -11.32 -11.97 -4.01
CA GLY A 319 -11.24 -13.13 -3.11
C GLY A 319 -10.93 -14.46 -3.82
N LEU A 320 -10.37 -14.41 -5.04
CA LEU A 320 -10.02 -15.60 -5.79
C LEU A 320 -8.72 -16.17 -5.21
N LYS A 321 -8.77 -17.36 -4.59
CA LYS A 321 -7.56 -17.97 -4.00
C LYS A 321 -6.86 -18.91 -4.98
N THR A 322 -7.63 -19.74 -5.66
CA THR A 322 -7.14 -20.81 -6.55
C THR A 322 -7.84 -20.80 -7.90
N GLY A 323 -7.19 -21.38 -8.91
CA GLY A 323 -7.76 -21.60 -10.25
C GLY A 323 -7.19 -20.65 -11.30
N SER A 324 -7.63 -20.87 -12.53
CA SER A 324 -7.17 -20.14 -13.71
C SER A 324 -7.94 -18.83 -13.90
N LEU A 325 -7.21 -17.75 -14.18
CA LEU A 325 -7.73 -16.40 -14.29
C LEU A 325 -7.14 -15.72 -15.52
N VAL A 326 -8.02 -15.10 -16.30
CA VAL A 326 -7.64 -14.15 -17.34
C VAL A 326 -8.05 -12.76 -16.89
N VAL A 327 -7.08 -11.86 -16.83
CA VAL A 327 -7.31 -10.43 -16.62
C VAL A 327 -7.05 -9.71 -17.92
N PHE A 328 -7.96 -8.85 -18.35
CA PHE A 328 -7.71 -7.96 -19.48
C PHE A 328 -8.09 -6.52 -19.15
N ASP A 329 -7.32 -5.58 -19.68
CA ASP A 329 -7.58 -4.14 -19.65
C ASP A 329 -7.70 -3.64 -21.08
N THR A 330 -8.80 -2.96 -21.40
CA THR A 330 -9.03 -2.36 -22.72
C THR A 330 -8.97 -0.85 -22.61
N GLY A 331 -7.91 -0.28 -23.18
CA GLY A 331 -7.69 1.15 -23.29
C GLY A 331 -8.14 1.75 -24.63
N GLY A 332 -7.71 2.98 -24.87
CA GLY A 332 -7.99 3.70 -26.12
C GLY A 332 -7.21 3.17 -27.32
N GLY A 333 -5.93 2.85 -27.14
CA GLY A 333 -5.04 2.43 -28.23
C GLY A 333 -4.67 0.94 -28.25
N SER A 334 -4.77 0.25 -27.11
CA SER A 334 -4.36 -1.15 -26.96
C SER A 334 -5.17 -1.85 -25.87
N SER A 335 -5.09 -3.17 -25.88
CA SER A 335 -5.62 -4.03 -24.83
C SER A 335 -4.51 -4.93 -24.29
N GLN A 336 -4.41 -5.05 -22.97
CA GLN A 336 -3.45 -5.91 -22.30
C GLN A 336 -4.17 -7.15 -21.77
N PHE A 337 -3.52 -8.30 -21.91
CA PHE A 337 -4.02 -9.58 -21.42
C PHE A 337 -2.99 -10.22 -20.50
N THR A 338 -3.45 -10.76 -19.38
CA THR A 338 -2.66 -11.56 -18.45
C THR A 338 -3.40 -12.86 -18.18
N PHE A 339 -2.78 -13.97 -18.56
CA PHE A 339 -3.23 -15.32 -18.27
C PHE A 339 -2.41 -15.84 -17.10
N GLY A 340 -3.05 -16.47 -16.13
CA GLY A 340 -2.35 -17.05 -15.00
C GLY A 340 -3.21 -18.04 -14.24
N HIS A 341 -2.57 -18.76 -13.34
CA HIS A 341 -3.22 -19.63 -12.37
C HIS A 341 -2.69 -19.31 -10.97
N ASP A 342 -3.56 -19.33 -9.98
CA ASP A 342 -3.20 -19.03 -8.59
C ASP A 342 -2.40 -17.71 -8.50
N SER A 343 -1.13 -17.73 -8.09
CA SER A 343 -0.25 -16.55 -8.02
C SER A 343 0.74 -16.45 -9.20
N VAL A 344 0.66 -17.37 -10.16
CA VAL A 344 1.58 -17.49 -11.28
C VAL A 344 0.95 -16.83 -12.52
N VAL A 345 1.75 -16.02 -13.21
CA VAL A 345 1.40 -15.46 -14.52
C VAL A 345 2.01 -16.36 -15.59
N ASP A 346 1.18 -16.97 -16.42
CA ASP A 346 1.57 -17.90 -17.49
C ASP A 346 2.02 -17.17 -18.76
N ASP A 347 1.23 -16.18 -19.17
CA ASP A 347 1.50 -15.39 -20.37
C ASP A 347 0.91 -14.00 -20.21
N ARG A 348 1.63 -13.01 -20.72
CA ARG A 348 1.20 -11.62 -20.72
C ARG A 348 1.60 -10.95 -22.01
N PHE A 349 0.67 -10.20 -22.58
CA PHE A 349 0.94 -9.45 -23.80
C PHE A 349 -0.01 -8.28 -23.99
N SER A 350 0.38 -7.39 -24.88
CA SER A 350 -0.44 -6.30 -25.38
C SER A 350 -0.77 -6.54 -26.85
N VAL A 351 -1.98 -6.18 -27.26
CA VAL A 351 -2.42 -6.13 -28.65
C VAL A 351 -2.87 -4.72 -28.99
N GLU A 352 -2.67 -4.27 -30.22
CA GLU A 352 -3.08 -2.94 -30.69
C GLU A 352 -4.60 -2.83 -30.94
N VAL A 353 -5.39 -3.40 -30.04
CA VAL A 353 -6.86 -3.36 -30.09
C VAL A 353 -7.34 -2.38 -29.05
N GLY A 354 -7.83 -1.21 -29.47
CA GLY A 354 -8.25 -0.15 -28.56
C GLY A 354 -9.47 0.61 -29.06
N ALA A 355 -10.27 1.12 -28.11
CA ALA A 355 -11.56 1.73 -28.42
C ALA A 355 -11.47 2.93 -29.37
N VAL A 356 -10.44 3.79 -29.23
CA VAL A 356 -10.23 4.96 -30.11
C VAL A 356 -9.94 4.50 -31.53
N ARG A 357 -9.04 3.52 -31.70
CA ARG A 357 -8.60 3.00 -33.01
C ARG A 357 -9.78 2.49 -33.85
N TYR A 358 -10.66 1.69 -33.26
CA TYR A 358 -11.83 1.17 -33.98
C TYR A 358 -12.93 2.22 -34.14
N THR A 359 -13.06 3.16 -33.21
CA THR A 359 -13.99 4.28 -33.36
C THR A 359 -13.62 5.11 -34.58
N GLU A 360 -12.34 5.48 -34.73
CA GLU A 360 -11.87 6.27 -35.88
C GLU A 360 -11.96 5.51 -37.20
N ARG A 361 -11.59 4.23 -37.20
CA ARG A 361 -11.57 3.37 -38.38
C ARG A 361 -12.97 3.07 -38.93
N TYR A 362 -13.96 2.87 -38.06
CA TYR A 362 -15.32 2.47 -38.43
C TYR A 362 -16.39 3.55 -38.16
N LYS A 363 -15.98 4.75 -37.73
CA LYS A 363 -16.88 5.88 -37.38
C LYS A 363 -17.95 5.50 -36.36
N LEU A 364 -17.51 4.85 -35.27
CA LEU A 364 -18.41 4.31 -34.24
C LEU A 364 -18.93 5.35 -33.24
N ASP A 365 -18.54 6.62 -33.41
CA ASP A 365 -19.00 7.76 -32.64
C ASP A 365 -20.39 8.25 -33.07
N GLY A 366 -20.85 7.92 -34.29
CA GLY A 366 -22.19 8.25 -34.79
C GLY A 366 -23.26 7.17 -34.51
N VAL A 367 -24.41 7.30 -35.18
CA VAL A 367 -25.40 6.21 -35.29
C VAL A 367 -24.87 5.16 -36.27
N VAL A 368 -24.82 3.90 -35.85
CA VAL A 368 -24.15 2.81 -36.58
C VAL A 368 -25.15 1.72 -36.97
N SER A 369 -25.11 1.32 -38.24
CA SER A 369 -25.93 0.22 -38.74
C SER A 369 -25.42 -1.15 -38.26
N PRO A 370 -26.27 -2.19 -38.22
CA PRO A 370 -25.84 -3.54 -37.85
C PRO A 370 -24.69 -4.07 -38.72
N GLU A 371 -24.65 -3.72 -40.01
CA GLU A 371 -23.63 -4.16 -40.96
C GLU A 371 -22.25 -3.61 -40.59
N VAL A 372 -22.13 -2.30 -40.39
CA VAL A 372 -20.87 -1.65 -39.97
C VAL A 372 -20.39 -2.17 -38.62
N LEU A 373 -21.34 -2.42 -37.70
CA LEU A 373 -21.02 -2.99 -36.39
C LEU A 373 -20.45 -4.41 -36.50
N ASN A 374 -21.03 -5.25 -37.38
CA ASN A 374 -20.56 -6.59 -37.63
C ASN A 374 -19.17 -6.59 -38.29
N GLU A 375 -18.92 -5.68 -39.24
CA GLU A 375 -17.60 -5.49 -39.84
C GLU A 375 -16.55 -5.09 -38.80
N ALA A 376 -16.88 -4.12 -37.93
CA ALA A 376 -15.99 -3.70 -36.86
C ALA A 376 -15.68 -4.85 -35.89
N ARG A 377 -16.68 -5.63 -35.49
CA ARG A 377 -16.49 -6.81 -34.62
C ARG A 377 -15.67 -7.92 -35.28
N ALA A 378 -15.87 -8.17 -36.58
CA ALA A 378 -15.07 -9.14 -37.32
C ALA A 378 -13.59 -8.72 -37.38
N ALA A 379 -13.31 -7.44 -37.59
CA ALA A 379 -11.95 -6.91 -37.56
C ALA A 379 -11.31 -6.98 -36.16
N ILE A 380 -12.08 -6.63 -35.11
CA ILE A 380 -11.64 -6.80 -33.72
C ILE A 380 -11.29 -8.28 -33.45
N ALA A 381 -12.13 -9.21 -33.90
CA ALA A 381 -11.89 -10.64 -33.70
C ALA A 381 -10.60 -11.13 -34.41
N ALA A 382 -10.35 -10.66 -35.63
CA ALA A 382 -9.14 -10.98 -36.38
C ALA A 382 -7.88 -10.45 -35.65
N ASP A 383 -7.92 -9.21 -35.19
CA ASP A 383 -6.81 -8.57 -34.47
C ASP A 383 -6.62 -9.14 -33.05
N LEU A 384 -7.64 -9.81 -32.49
CA LEU A 384 -7.60 -10.58 -31.24
C LEU A 384 -7.30 -12.07 -31.43
N SER A 385 -6.86 -12.51 -32.62
CA SER A 385 -6.60 -13.93 -32.91
C SER A 385 -5.65 -14.63 -31.91
N ARG A 386 -4.73 -13.91 -31.25
CA ARG A 386 -3.82 -14.47 -30.23
C ARG A 386 -4.53 -15.06 -28.99
N ILE A 387 -5.75 -14.60 -28.67
CA ILE A 387 -6.54 -15.16 -27.57
C ILE A 387 -7.51 -16.27 -28.01
N ALA A 388 -7.71 -16.43 -29.32
CA ALA A 388 -8.63 -17.43 -29.85
C ALA A 388 -8.13 -18.85 -29.57
N GLY A 389 -9.02 -19.75 -29.17
CA GLY A 389 -8.70 -21.16 -28.93
C GLY A 389 -7.89 -21.44 -27.66
N ARG A 390 -7.65 -20.43 -26.81
CA ARG A 390 -7.07 -20.65 -25.50
C ARG A 390 -8.00 -21.47 -24.60
N PRO A 391 -7.46 -22.24 -23.63
CA PRO A 391 -8.28 -22.94 -22.65
C PRO A 391 -9.23 -21.98 -21.94
N VAL A 392 -10.46 -22.46 -21.70
CA VAL A 392 -11.45 -21.70 -20.94
C VAL A 392 -10.94 -21.60 -19.50
N SER A 393 -10.65 -20.39 -19.04
CA SER A 393 -10.24 -20.15 -17.66
C SER A 393 -11.41 -20.40 -16.69
N ASP A 394 -11.19 -20.37 -15.38
CA ASP A 394 -12.27 -20.39 -14.40
C ASP A 394 -12.94 -19.02 -14.33
N LYS A 395 -12.13 -17.96 -14.31
CA LYS A 395 -12.58 -16.57 -14.20
C LYS A 395 -12.04 -15.70 -15.33
N LEU A 396 -12.87 -14.76 -15.76
CA LEU A 396 -12.50 -13.68 -16.68
C LEU A 396 -12.76 -12.36 -15.96
N VAL A 397 -11.72 -11.57 -15.79
CA VAL A 397 -11.77 -10.27 -15.14
C VAL A 397 -11.44 -9.19 -16.16
N ALA A 398 -12.28 -8.16 -16.20
CA ALA A 398 -12.06 -7.00 -17.04
C ALA A 398 -11.75 -5.78 -16.18
N MET A 399 -10.82 -4.97 -16.65
CA MET A 399 -10.40 -3.72 -16.01
C MET A 399 -10.46 -2.57 -17.01
N GLY A 400 -10.37 -1.35 -16.48
CA GLY A 400 -10.24 -0.14 -17.27
C GLY A 400 -11.56 0.59 -17.51
N GLY A 401 -11.44 1.79 -18.07
CA GLY A 401 -12.55 2.75 -18.14
C GLY A 401 -13.78 2.26 -18.92
N VAL A 402 -13.58 1.39 -19.92
CA VAL A 402 -14.70 0.83 -20.71
C VAL A 402 -15.63 0.02 -19.82
N VAL A 403 -15.10 -0.99 -19.12
CA VAL A 403 -15.91 -1.92 -18.32
C VAL A 403 -16.47 -1.27 -17.06
N THR A 404 -15.76 -0.29 -16.47
CA THR A 404 -16.29 0.46 -15.31
C THR A 404 -17.44 1.39 -15.71
N ASN A 405 -17.38 2.03 -16.90
CA ASN A 405 -18.50 2.80 -17.43
C ASN A 405 -19.69 1.90 -17.80
N MET A 406 -19.44 0.75 -18.45
CA MET A 406 -20.51 -0.21 -18.75
C MET A 406 -21.18 -0.72 -17.47
N THR A 407 -20.42 -0.92 -16.40
CA THR A 407 -20.96 -1.29 -15.08
C THR A 407 -21.81 -0.17 -14.49
N ALA A 408 -21.31 1.07 -14.52
CA ALA A 408 -22.05 2.23 -14.04
C ALA A 408 -23.37 2.42 -14.81
N VAL A 409 -23.38 2.19 -16.13
CA VAL A 409 -24.60 2.21 -16.96
C VAL A 409 -25.55 1.07 -16.60
N ALA A 410 -25.03 -0.15 -16.36
CA ALA A 410 -25.85 -1.30 -15.96
C ALA A 410 -26.57 -1.07 -14.62
N HIS A 411 -25.92 -0.34 -13.69
CA HIS A 411 -26.46 0.00 -12.39
C HIS A 411 -27.18 1.37 -12.35
N GLY A 412 -27.18 2.14 -13.44
CA GLY A 412 -27.77 3.48 -13.47
C GLY A 412 -27.12 4.47 -12.49
N LEU A 413 -25.80 4.38 -12.28
CA LEU A 413 -25.08 5.20 -11.31
C LEU A 413 -24.99 6.66 -11.76
N ALA A 414 -25.75 7.56 -11.12
CA ALA A 414 -25.63 9.00 -11.35
C ALA A 414 -24.28 9.56 -10.86
N THR A 415 -23.76 8.99 -9.78
CA THR A 415 -22.44 9.27 -9.23
C THR A 415 -21.65 7.97 -9.21
N TYR A 416 -20.40 8.02 -9.68
CA TYR A 416 -19.53 6.85 -9.70
C TYR A 416 -19.29 6.32 -8.28
N ASP A 417 -19.54 5.03 -8.06
CA ASP A 417 -19.25 4.34 -6.81
C ASP A 417 -18.32 3.13 -7.07
N PRO A 418 -17.02 3.24 -6.71
CA PRO A 418 -16.05 2.14 -6.83
C PRO A 418 -16.49 0.86 -6.12
N ALA A 419 -17.23 0.95 -5.02
CA ALA A 419 -17.64 -0.20 -4.23
C ALA A 419 -18.75 -1.00 -4.93
N VAL A 420 -19.60 -0.34 -5.71
CA VAL A 420 -20.59 -1.01 -6.58
C VAL A 420 -19.91 -1.61 -7.80
N VAL A 421 -18.93 -0.92 -8.39
CA VAL A 421 -18.26 -1.39 -9.61
C VAL A 421 -17.36 -2.60 -9.34
N GLN A 422 -16.58 -2.57 -8.26
CA GLN A 422 -15.66 -3.64 -7.92
C GLN A 422 -16.40 -4.96 -7.66
N GLY A 423 -16.06 -5.98 -8.43
CA GLY A 423 -16.63 -7.33 -8.27
C GLY A 423 -17.97 -7.54 -8.97
N THR A 424 -18.54 -6.52 -9.62
CA THR A 424 -19.78 -6.68 -10.39
C THR A 424 -19.58 -7.68 -11.52
N ILE A 425 -20.56 -8.57 -11.69
CA ILE A 425 -20.60 -9.53 -12.80
C ILE A 425 -21.41 -8.93 -13.94
N LEU A 426 -20.75 -8.70 -15.08
CA LEU A 426 -21.43 -8.32 -16.33
C LEU A 426 -21.66 -9.56 -17.18
N TYR A 427 -22.93 -9.79 -17.52
CA TYR A 427 -23.34 -10.86 -18.42
C TYR A 427 -23.28 -10.40 -19.87
N ARG A 428 -23.02 -11.34 -20.77
CA ARG A 428 -23.01 -11.13 -22.22
C ARG A 428 -24.27 -10.41 -22.71
N ALA A 429 -25.44 -10.80 -22.22
CA ALA A 429 -26.72 -10.20 -22.59
C ALA A 429 -26.81 -8.70 -22.22
N GLU A 430 -26.27 -8.31 -21.06
CA GLU A 430 -26.24 -6.89 -20.66
C GLU A 430 -25.30 -6.09 -21.55
N ILE A 431 -24.16 -6.67 -21.93
CA ILE A 431 -23.23 -6.05 -22.88
C ILE A 431 -23.88 -5.89 -24.26
N ASP A 432 -24.59 -6.92 -24.75
CA ASP A 432 -25.31 -6.86 -26.02
C ASP A 432 -26.43 -5.79 -25.98
N ARG A 433 -27.17 -5.65 -24.87
CA ARG A 433 -28.14 -4.56 -24.65
C ARG A 433 -27.49 -3.18 -24.72
N GLN A 434 -26.32 -3.02 -24.11
CA GLN A 434 -25.60 -1.75 -24.15
C GLN A 434 -25.03 -1.44 -25.53
N ILE A 435 -24.51 -2.43 -26.26
CA ILE A 435 -24.08 -2.26 -27.66
C ILE A 435 -25.25 -1.74 -28.50
N GLU A 436 -26.45 -2.31 -28.34
CA GLU A 436 -27.66 -1.83 -29.00
C GLU A 436 -28.01 -0.37 -28.62
N LEU A 437 -27.97 -0.06 -27.32
CA LEU A 437 -28.19 1.29 -26.81
C LEU A 437 -27.21 2.32 -27.41
N TYR A 438 -25.93 1.97 -27.50
CA TYR A 438 -24.88 2.85 -27.98
C TYR A 438 -24.93 3.01 -29.50
N ARG A 439 -25.10 1.94 -30.28
CA ARG A 439 -25.13 2.03 -31.76
C ARG A 439 -26.30 2.85 -32.28
N SER A 440 -27.41 2.92 -31.54
CA SER A 440 -28.61 3.66 -31.95
C SER A 440 -28.55 5.15 -31.63
N ARG A 441 -27.41 5.65 -31.13
CA ARG A 441 -27.19 7.04 -30.70
C ARG A 441 -25.82 7.51 -31.15
N ASP A 442 -25.70 8.78 -31.51
CA ASP A 442 -24.41 9.43 -31.68
C ASP A 442 -23.75 9.78 -30.33
N ALA A 443 -22.52 10.28 -30.37
CA ALA A 443 -21.75 10.67 -29.21
C ALA A 443 -22.48 11.70 -28.34
N ASP A 444 -23.11 12.70 -28.96
CA ASP A 444 -23.82 13.76 -28.26
C ASP A 444 -24.98 13.19 -27.43
N ALA A 445 -25.82 12.35 -28.03
CA ALA A 445 -26.92 11.68 -27.34
C ALA A 445 -26.44 10.69 -26.27
N ARG A 446 -25.30 10.02 -26.50
CA ARG A 446 -24.69 9.10 -25.51
C ARG A 446 -24.22 9.83 -24.25
N ARG A 447 -23.79 11.09 -24.33
CA ARG A 447 -23.35 11.87 -23.14
C ARG A 447 -24.44 12.02 -22.07
N SER A 448 -25.71 11.85 -22.45
CA SER A 448 -26.86 11.92 -21.54
C SER A 448 -27.23 10.56 -20.91
N ILE A 449 -26.53 9.47 -21.23
CA ILE A 449 -26.78 8.15 -20.64
C ILE A 449 -26.28 8.15 -19.19
N VAL A 450 -27.17 7.87 -18.24
CA VAL A 450 -26.81 7.76 -16.81
C VAL A 450 -25.76 6.67 -16.61
N GLY A 451 -24.69 6.99 -15.87
CA GLY A 451 -23.55 6.11 -15.64
C GLY A 451 -22.43 6.21 -16.68
N LEU A 452 -22.69 6.80 -17.86
CA LEU A 452 -21.66 6.98 -18.88
C LEU A 452 -20.97 8.34 -18.71
N GLN A 453 -19.66 8.32 -18.47
CA GLN A 453 -18.86 9.54 -18.42
C GLN A 453 -18.90 10.26 -19.78
N PRO A 454 -19.19 11.57 -19.84
CA PRO A 454 -19.32 12.29 -21.11
C PRO A 454 -18.07 12.21 -22.01
N LYS A 455 -16.87 12.20 -21.40
CA LYS A 455 -15.59 12.06 -22.11
C LYS A 455 -15.37 10.69 -22.77
N ARG A 456 -16.22 9.70 -22.46
CA ARG A 456 -16.14 8.33 -23.01
C ARG A 456 -17.21 8.05 -24.06
N ALA A 457 -18.18 8.95 -24.25
CA ALA A 457 -19.33 8.75 -25.12
C ALA A 457 -18.97 8.43 -26.58
N GLU A 458 -17.91 9.05 -27.10
CA GLU A 458 -17.44 8.84 -28.47
C GLU A 458 -16.95 7.41 -28.70
N VAL A 459 -16.24 6.84 -27.72
CA VAL A 459 -15.50 5.58 -27.89
C VAL A 459 -16.16 4.36 -27.25
N ILE A 460 -17.23 4.55 -26.47
CA ILE A 460 -17.82 3.48 -25.65
C ILE A 460 -18.37 2.32 -26.49
N LEU A 461 -18.93 2.58 -27.67
CA LEU A 461 -19.46 1.55 -28.56
C LEU A 461 -18.35 0.58 -29.00
N ALA A 462 -17.22 1.12 -29.45
CA ALA A 462 -16.05 0.33 -29.83
C ALA A 462 -15.51 -0.47 -28.64
N GLY A 463 -15.42 0.17 -27.47
CA GLY A 463 -15.02 -0.50 -26.22
C GLY A 463 -15.92 -1.69 -25.88
N ALA A 464 -17.24 -1.51 -25.93
CA ALA A 464 -18.19 -2.59 -25.66
C ALA A 464 -18.07 -3.74 -26.68
N CYS A 465 -17.81 -3.42 -27.95
CA CYS A 465 -17.54 -4.44 -28.98
C CYS A 465 -16.27 -5.25 -28.70
N ILE A 466 -15.20 -4.59 -28.23
CA ILE A 466 -13.96 -5.27 -27.84
C ILE A 466 -14.22 -6.24 -26.68
N VAL A 467 -14.83 -5.75 -25.59
CA VAL A 467 -15.19 -6.56 -24.42
C VAL A 467 -16.04 -7.77 -24.83
N ARG A 468 -17.05 -7.53 -25.66
CA ARG A 468 -17.96 -8.57 -26.15
C ARG A 468 -17.25 -9.63 -26.99
N THR A 469 -16.29 -9.22 -27.81
CA THR A 469 -15.50 -10.11 -28.66
C THR A 469 -14.49 -10.92 -27.86
N VAL A 470 -13.87 -10.31 -26.83
CA VAL A 470 -13.00 -11.03 -25.88
C VAL A 470 -13.77 -12.15 -25.18
N MET A 471 -14.98 -11.87 -24.67
CA MET A 471 -15.83 -12.88 -24.06
C MET A 471 -16.16 -14.03 -25.01
N GLU A 472 -16.39 -13.71 -26.29
CA GLU A 472 -16.69 -14.71 -27.33
C GLU A 472 -15.50 -15.63 -27.59
N LEU A 473 -14.32 -15.05 -27.83
CA LEU A 473 -13.10 -15.80 -28.14
C LEU A 473 -12.62 -16.67 -26.97
N LEU A 474 -12.92 -16.26 -25.73
CA LEU A 474 -12.58 -17.00 -24.51
C LEU A 474 -13.73 -17.92 -24.02
N GLY A 475 -14.86 -17.99 -24.75
CA GLY A 475 -15.98 -18.86 -24.39
C GLY A 475 -16.70 -18.50 -23.09
N LYS A 476 -16.74 -17.22 -22.72
CA LYS A 476 -17.31 -16.72 -21.46
C LYS A 476 -18.69 -16.08 -21.63
N GLN A 477 -19.62 -16.45 -20.75
CA GLN A 477 -20.97 -15.85 -20.69
C GLN A 477 -21.05 -14.66 -19.74
N SER A 478 -20.08 -14.52 -18.86
CA SER A 478 -19.95 -13.40 -17.93
C SER A 478 -18.49 -13.08 -17.67
N LEU A 479 -18.24 -11.84 -17.26
CA LEU A 479 -16.97 -11.39 -16.73
C LEU A 479 -17.20 -10.69 -15.40
N THR A 480 -16.16 -10.62 -14.57
CA THR A 480 -16.16 -9.84 -13.33
C THR A 480 -15.39 -8.54 -13.57
N VAL A 481 -15.92 -7.41 -13.13
CA VAL A 481 -15.28 -6.11 -13.30
C VAL A 481 -14.39 -5.81 -12.10
N SER A 482 -13.18 -5.33 -12.36
CA SER A 482 -12.32 -4.80 -11.31
C SER A 482 -11.96 -3.34 -11.55
N ASP A 483 -12.17 -2.54 -10.51
CA ASP A 483 -11.71 -1.15 -10.39
C ASP A 483 -10.33 -1.07 -9.71
N ARG A 484 -9.76 -2.22 -9.33
CA ARG A 484 -8.48 -2.34 -8.64
C ARG A 484 -7.36 -2.45 -9.67
N GLY A 485 -6.48 -1.44 -9.73
CA GLY A 485 -5.26 -1.46 -10.54
C GLY A 485 -3.96 -1.66 -9.74
N LEU A 486 -2.83 -1.35 -10.36
CA LEU A 486 -1.46 -1.48 -9.83
C LEU A 486 -1.32 -1.12 -8.34
N ARG A 487 -1.82 0.05 -7.93
CA ARG A 487 -1.70 0.53 -6.53
C ARG A 487 -2.28 -0.43 -5.49
N HIS A 488 -3.35 -1.15 -5.83
CA HIS A 488 -3.96 -2.14 -4.93
C HIS A 488 -3.17 -3.45 -4.93
N GLY A 489 -2.55 -3.80 -6.06
CA GLY A 489 -1.63 -4.93 -6.16
C GLY A 489 -0.38 -4.73 -5.34
N VAL A 490 0.21 -3.52 -5.41
CA VAL A 490 1.33 -3.12 -4.55
C VAL A 490 0.94 -3.15 -3.08
N LEU A 491 -0.23 -2.61 -2.72
CA LEU A 491 -0.73 -2.63 -1.34
C LEU A 491 -0.82 -4.08 -0.83
N ALA A 492 -1.41 -4.97 -1.64
CA ALA A 492 -1.57 -6.36 -1.29
C ALA A 492 -0.22 -7.09 -1.19
N GLU A 493 0.65 -6.97 -2.19
CA GLU A 493 1.96 -7.65 -2.18
C GLU A 493 2.85 -7.18 -1.01
N ARG A 494 2.85 -5.87 -0.73
CA ARG A 494 3.79 -5.28 0.24
C ARG A 494 3.31 -5.41 1.68
N PHE A 495 1.99 -5.45 1.90
CA PHE A 495 1.41 -5.31 3.24
C PHE A 495 0.32 -6.34 3.57
N ASP A 496 -0.10 -7.16 2.61
CA ASP A 496 -0.92 -8.33 2.89
C ASP A 496 0.00 -9.48 3.33
N ALA A 497 -0.33 -10.06 4.48
CA ALA A 497 0.41 -11.14 5.12
C ALA A 497 -0.58 -12.26 5.40
#